data_AF-A0A3B1B650-F1
#
_entry.id   AF-A0A3B1B650-F1
#
_cell.length_a   1.000
_cell.length_b   1.000
_cell.length_c   1.000
_cell.angle_alpha   90.00
_cell.angle_beta   90.00
_cell.angle_gamma   90.00
#
_symmetry.space_group_name_H-M   'P 1'
#
loop_
_entity.id
_entity.type
_entity.pdbx_description
1 polymer ?
#
loop_
_entity_poly.entity_id
_entity_poly.type
_entity_poly.pdbx_seq_one_letter_code
_entity_poly.pdbx_strand_id
1 'polypeptide(L)'
;MKRSTLMVGTVAAYLCTFLISVNAHAAGTATRSPINAVGDTDVVSVTNGSLIDLNPGRASVSTNSGYDSVTSIRVDTSAGVIRGYAEYDLNQNRTYSTIDEAGGSTASGILSLDTFLVGPTSDPTAPSTVDVTIEMEFDGSFSANNGAPSLVLIGDLNATTISSFLPLEGNIYQSLLTFTSTELNSPADPVTTTFAGVESALGGTGSSDYAGASADILGSSMSDLNAILRLTFPLALGDSFILSGVVVGIAGPAPDPADTDLSDGISILAAAGIVDFSNTARMRIFLPEGYSLGGGDPLLDNIVNPTTVPVPAALWLMISGLVSLLSVKAVGRKRSL
;
A
#
# COMPACT_ATOMS: atom_id res chain seq x y z
N MET A 1 -13.02 -20.44 -66.86
CA MET A 1 -12.86 -18.98 -67.12
C MET A 1 -14.07 -18.24 -66.56
N LYS A 2 -13.90 -17.57 -65.41
CA LYS A 2 -14.74 -16.45 -64.96
C LYS A 2 -13.88 -15.57 -64.07
N ARG A 3 -13.66 -14.34 -64.52
CA ARG A 3 -13.12 -13.23 -63.74
C ARG A 3 -14.20 -12.76 -62.76
N SER A 4 -13.83 -12.48 -61.52
CA SER A 4 -14.61 -11.67 -60.57
C SER A 4 -13.60 -11.02 -59.62
N THR A 5 -13.06 -9.86 -60.00
CA THR A 5 -13.51 -8.51 -59.58
C THR A 5 -13.23 -8.27 -58.11
N LEU A 6 -12.14 -7.52 -57.88
CA LEU A 6 -11.78 -6.85 -56.65
C LEU A 6 -12.93 -5.90 -56.26
N MET A 7 -13.47 -6.03 -55.04
CA MET A 7 -14.22 -4.96 -54.41
C MET A 7 -13.54 -4.61 -53.10
N VAL A 8 -12.83 -3.48 -53.16
CA VAL A 8 -12.41 -2.66 -52.03
C VAL A 8 -13.67 -2.19 -51.32
N GLY A 9 -13.79 -2.50 -50.04
CA GLY A 9 -14.91 -2.07 -49.19
C GLY A 9 -14.40 -1.73 -47.81
N THR A 10 -13.91 -0.49 -47.68
CA THR A 10 -13.98 0.37 -46.48
C THR A 10 -13.88 -0.30 -45.11
N VAL A 11 -12.69 -0.15 -44.52
CA VAL A 11 -12.43 -0.23 -43.08
C VAL A 11 -13.39 0.73 -42.36
N ALA A 12 -14.47 0.20 -41.79
CA ALA A 12 -15.19 0.89 -40.73
C ALA A 12 -14.38 0.67 -39.45
N ALA A 13 -13.46 1.60 -39.19
CA ALA A 13 -12.83 1.75 -37.89
C ALA A 13 -13.96 2.07 -36.89
N TYR A 14 -14.46 1.04 -36.21
CA TYR A 14 -15.19 1.23 -34.97
C TYR A 14 -14.18 1.79 -33.98
N LEU A 15 -14.20 3.12 -33.86
CA LEU A 15 -13.63 3.87 -32.77
C LEU A 15 -14.36 3.39 -31.51
N CYS A 16 -13.87 2.32 -30.88
CA CYS A 16 -14.19 2.03 -29.50
C CYS A 16 -13.67 3.22 -28.69
N THR A 17 -14.57 4.16 -28.42
CA THR A 17 -14.40 5.19 -27.41
C THR A 17 -14.47 4.45 -26.09
N PHE A 18 -13.36 3.83 -25.71
CA PHE A 18 -13.17 3.36 -24.36
C PHE A 18 -13.18 4.60 -23.46
N LEU A 19 -14.05 4.56 -22.46
CA LEU A 19 -14.06 5.53 -21.37
C LEU A 19 -12.75 5.35 -20.61
N ILE A 20 -11.69 6.03 -21.06
CA ILE A 20 -10.56 6.36 -20.20
C ILE A 20 -11.19 7.13 -19.04
N SER A 21 -11.05 6.64 -17.82
CA SER A 21 -11.49 7.39 -16.64
C SER A 21 -10.76 8.74 -16.66
N VAL A 22 -11.46 9.80 -17.03
CA VAL A 22 -10.89 11.16 -17.10
C VAL A 22 -10.79 11.82 -15.73
N ASN A 23 -11.27 11.15 -14.68
CA ASN A 23 -11.31 11.67 -13.32
C ASN A 23 -10.45 10.79 -12.43
N ALA A 24 -9.39 11.35 -11.86
CA ALA A 24 -8.78 10.73 -10.70
C ALA A 24 -9.69 10.89 -9.49
N HIS A 25 -9.71 9.87 -8.65
CA HIS A 25 -10.55 9.84 -7.47
C HIS A 25 -9.85 9.12 -6.32
N ALA A 26 -9.67 9.82 -5.21
CA ALA A 26 -9.29 9.25 -3.95
C ALA A 26 -10.50 8.83 -3.13
N ALA A 27 -10.43 7.60 -2.62
CA ALA A 27 -11.39 7.05 -1.69
C ALA A 27 -10.69 6.66 -0.39
N GLY A 28 -11.46 6.72 0.70
CA GLY A 28 -11.06 6.18 1.99
C GLY A 28 -12.13 5.25 2.51
N THR A 29 -11.72 4.16 3.16
CA THR A 29 -12.62 3.33 3.95
C THR A 29 -11.99 3.10 5.32
N ALA A 30 -12.77 3.23 6.37
CA ALA A 30 -12.35 2.93 7.74
C ALA A 30 -13.31 1.90 8.32
N THR A 31 -12.73 0.89 8.96
CA THR A 31 -13.45 -0.23 9.57
C THR A 31 -12.93 -0.44 10.99
N ARG A 32 -13.85 -0.65 11.93
CA ARG A 32 -13.47 -1.09 13.29
C ARG A 32 -14.47 -2.11 13.83
N SER A 33 -13.99 -3.02 14.66
CA SER A 33 -14.78 -4.05 15.31
C SER A 33 -14.09 -4.51 16.59
N PRO A 34 -14.82 -4.82 17.67
CA PRO A 34 -16.28 -4.69 17.84
C PRO A 34 -16.71 -3.25 18.17
N ILE A 35 -17.98 -2.92 17.90
CA ILE A 35 -18.60 -1.64 18.31
C ILE A 35 -19.69 -1.76 19.38
N ASN A 36 -20.10 -2.99 19.68
CA ASN A 36 -21.09 -3.31 20.71
C ASN A 36 -20.86 -4.72 21.25
N ALA A 37 -21.68 -5.13 22.23
CA ALA A 37 -21.49 -6.39 22.91
C ALA A 37 -21.63 -7.63 22.01
N VAL A 38 -22.40 -7.55 20.93
CA VAL A 38 -22.61 -8.70 20.01
C VAL A 38 -21.52 -8.85 18.97
N GLY A 39 -20.56 -7.91 18.89
CA GLY A 39 -19.43 -7.99 17.97
C GLY A 39 -19.66 -7.32 16.61
N ASP A 40 -20.61 -6.39 16.50
CA ASP A 40 -20.86 -5.69 15.24
C ASP A 40 -19.66 -4.87 14.77
N THR A 41 -19.62 -4.60 13.48
CA THR A 41 -18.56 -3.83 12.80
C THR A 41 -19.12 -2.51 12.29
N ASP A 42 -18.35 -1.43 12.47
CA ASP A 42 -18.65 -0.12 11.88
C ASP A 42 -17.75 0.09 10.66
N VAL A 43 -18.37 0.48 9.54
CA VAL A 43 -17.70 0.70 8.25
C VAL A 43 -18.20 2.00 7.66
N VAL A 44 -17.27 2.91 7.37
CA VAL A 44 -17.56 4.18 6.70
C VAL A 44 -16.61 4.34 5.53
N SER A 45 -17.17 4.72 4.37
CA SER A 45 -16.41 5.03 3.17
C SER A 45 -16.72 6.44 2.70
N VAL A 46 -15.70 7.14 2.22
CA VAL A 46 -15.81 8.49 1.66
C VAL A 46 -15.10 8.57 0.33
N THR A 47 -15.60 9.50 -0.49
CA THR A 47 -15.11 9.86 -1.81
C THR A 47 -14.66 11.32 -1.78
N ASN A 48 -13.56 11.67 -2.45
CA ASN A 48 -13.04 13.04 -2.60
C ASN A 48 -12.60 13.73 -1.29
N GLY A 49 -11.36 13.49 -0.84
CA GLY A 49 -10.67 14.39 0.10
C GLY A 49 -11.38 14.63 1.45
N SER A 50 -11.84 13.57 2.12
CA SER A 50 -12.57 13.66 3.38
C SER A 50 -11.88 12.91 4.51
N LEU A 51 -12.08 13.40 5.74
CA LEU A 51 -11.61 12.74 6.95
C LEU A 51 -12.69 11.78 7.47
N ILE A 52 -12.32 10.53 7.68
CA ILE A 52 -13.10 9.56 8.48
C ILE A 52 -12.44 9.44 9.85
N ASP A 53 -13.23 9.51 10.91
CA ASP A 53 -12.76 9.31 12.29
C ASP A 53 -13.81 8.54 13.09
N LEU A 54 -13.54 7.25 13.33
CA LEU A 54 -14.44 6.35 14.04
C LEU A 54 -13.93 6.14 15.47
N ASN A 55 -14.79 6.47 16.44
CA ASN A 55 -14.51 6.41 17.87
C ASN A 55 -13.25 7.19 18.32
N PRO A 56 -13.15 8.50 18.01
CA PRO A 56 -12.00 9.32 18.43
C PRO A 56 -11.82 9.37 19.95
N GLY A 57 -12.91 9.18 20.70
CA GLY A 57 -12.89 9.14 22.16
C GLY A 57 -12.39 7.83 22.77
N ARG A 58 -12.08 6.81 21.94
CA ARG A 58 -11.64 5.49 22.39
C ARG A 58 -12.56 4.89 23.45
N ALA A 59 -13.87 5.00 23.25
CA ALA A 59 -14.86 4.37 24.13
C ALA A 59 -14.71 2.86 24.10
N SER A 60 -14.74 2.25 25.30
CA SER A 60 -14.64 0.80 25.49
C SER A 60 -16.00 0.11 25.28
N VAL A 61 -15.93 -1.15 24.86
CA VAL A 61 -17.05 -2.05 24.64
C VAL A 61 -16.77 -3.37 25.35
N SER A 62 -17.65 -3.76 26.27
CA SER A 62 -17.65 -5.11 26.85
C SER A 62 -18.42 -6.06 25.95
N THR A 63 -17.76 -7.13 25.49
CA THR A 63 -18.35 -8.10 24.55
C THR A 63 -19.08 -9.24 25.26
N ASN A 64 -19.99 -9.91 24.55
CA ASN A 64 -20.62 -11.15 25.01
C ASN A 64 -19.61 -12.30 25.14
N SER A 65 -18.55 -12.25 24.33
CA SER A 65 -17.37 -13.11 24.46
C SER A 65 -16.59 -12.83 25.75
N GLY A 66 -16.87 -11.73 26.47
CA GLY A 66 -16.39 -11.46 27.83
C GLY A 66 -15.01 -10.82 27.92
N TYR A 67 -14.50 -10.31 26.81
CA TYR A 67 -13.38 -9.38 26.79
C TYR A 67 -13.89 -7.94 26.61
N ASP A 68 -13.12 -6.99 27.13
CA ASP A 68 -13.30 -5.57 26.86
C ASP A 68 -12.45 -5.17 25.64
N SER A 69 -12.98 -4.26 24.84
CA SER A 69 -12.37 -3.83 23.58
C SER A 69 -12.39 -2.32 23.45
N VAL A 70 -11.28 -1.76 22.97
CA VAL A 70 -11.22 -0.38 22.51
C VAL A 70 -10.69 -0.39 21.09
N THR A 71 -11.48 0.11 20.15
CA THR A 71 -11.06 0.26 18.75
C THR A 71 -11.31 1.68 18.26
N SER A 72 -10.35 2.26 17.54
CA SER A 72 -10.51 3.54 16.86
C SER A 72 -9.72 3.54 15.56
N ILE A 73 -10.25 4.21 14.54
CA ILE A 73 -9.59 4.33 13.24
C ILE A 73 -9.88 5.70 12.65
N ARG A 74 -8.84 6.31 12.10
CA ARG A 74 -8.88 7.59 11.40
C ARG A 74 -8.21 7.44 10.04
N VAL A 75 -8.92 7.83 8.99
CA VAL A 75 -8.43 7.81 7.61
C VAL A 75 -8.59 9.20 7.03
N ASP A 76 -7.47 9.83 6.71
CA ASP A 76 -7.41 11.14 6.07
C ASP A 76 -7.01 10.97 4.60
N THR A 77 -7.99 11.02 3.72
CA THR A 77 -7.77 10.84 2.27
C THR A 77 -7.14 12.07 1.62
N SER A 78 -7.02 13.20 2.32
CA SER A 78 -6.33 14.39 1.79
C SER A 78 -4.84 14.35 2.12
N ALA A 79 -4.49 13.83 3.28
CA ALA A 79 -3.09 13.69 3.72
C ALA A 79 -2.47 12.33 3.33
N GLY A 80 -3.28 11.38 2.84
CA GLY A 80 -2.84 10.01 2.59
C GLY A 80 -2.41 9.32 3.88
N VAL A 81 -3.11 9.56 4.99
CA VAL A 81 -2.74 9.06 6.32
C VAL A 81 -3.82 8.11 6.87
N ILE A 82 -3.38 6.95 7.34
CA ILE A 82 -4.18 6.03 8.16
C ILE A 82 -3.59 6.02 9.58
N ARG A 83 -4.47 6.00 10.58
CA ARG A 83 -4.13 5.90 12.00
C ARG A 83 -5.13 5.04 12.71
N GLY A 84 -4.71 4.21 13.64
CA GLY A 84 -5.67 3.41 14.40
C GLY A 84 -5.11 2.80 15.67
N TYR A 85 -6.01 2.13 16.35
CA TYR A 85 -5.79 1.55 17.66
C TYR A 85 -6.76 0.39 17.85
N ALA A 86 -6.25 -0.74 18.32
CA ALA A 86 -7.04 -1.89 18.72
C ALA A 86 -6.51 -2.45 20.04
N GLU A 87 -7.38 -2.61 21.01
CA GLU A 87 -7.08 -3.15 22.33
C GLU A 87 -8.05 -4.28 22.65
N TYR A 88 -7.49 -5.32 23.24
CA TYR A 88 -8.19 -6.51 23.72
C TYR A 88 -7.82 -6.72 25.18
N ASP A 89 -8.80 -6.93 26.04
CA ASP A 89 -8.59 -7.23 27.46
C ASP A 89 -9.54 -8.33 27.94
N LEU A 90 -9.01 -9.54 28.12
CA LEU A 90 -9.71 -10.64 28.75
C LEU A 90 -9.19 -10.82 30.18
N ASN A 91 -10.02 -10.39 31.13
CA ASN A 91 -9.66 -10.32 32.55
C ASN A 91 -9.61 -11.68 33.27
N GLN A 92 -10.10 -12.76 32.67
CA GLN A 92 -10.16 -14.09 33.29
C GLN A 92 -10.06 -15.19 32.25
N ASN A 93 -9.48 -16.33 32.64
CA ASN A 93 -9.41 -17.51 31.79
C ASN A 93 -10.83 -17.95 31.39
N ARG A 94 -11.00 -18.35 30.14
CA ARG A 94 -12.30 -18.77 29.61
C ARG A 94 -12.13 -19.87 28.58
N THR A 95 -13.02 -20.84 28.60
CA THR A 95 -13.11 -21.89 27.58
C THR A 95 -14.21 -21.51 26.60
N TYR A 96 -13.91 -21.59 25.31
CA TYR A 96 -14.85 -21.35 24.21
C TYR A 96 -15.01 -22.62 23.39
N SER A 97 -16.09 -22.73 22.63
CA SER A 97 -16.30 -23.88 21.75
C SER A 97 -15.38 -23.81 20.52
N THR A 98 -15.08 -22.58 20.06
CA THR A 98 -14.16 -22.29 18.94
C THR A 98 -13.37 -21.02 19.21
N ILE A 99 -12.30 -20.79 18.44
CA ILE A 99 -11.48 -19.58 18.56
C ILE A 99 -12.24 -18.33 18.08
N ASP A 100 -13.15 -18.49 17.11
CA ASP A 100 -13.98 -17.39 16.59
C ASP A 100 -14.91 -16.83 17.67
N GLU A 101 -15.40 -17.68 18.59
CA GLU A 101 -16.23 -17.26 19.72
C GLU A 101 -15.44 -16.38 20.72
N ALA A 102 -14.13 -16.60 20.86
CA ALA A 102 -13.27 -15.79 21.71
C ALA A 102 -13.14 -14.35 21.16
N GLY A 103 -13.32 -14.17 19.86
CA GLY A 103 -13.35 -12.88 19.18
C GLY A 103 -12.00 -12.17 19.18
N GLY A 104 -12.00 -10.89 18.81
CA GLY A 104 -10.82 -10.04 18.82
C GLY A 104 -11.15 -8.61 18.40
N SER A 105 -10.23 -7.70 18.68
CA SER A 105 -10.35 -6.28 18.35
C SER A 105 -9.58 -5.98 17.09
N THR A 106 -10.23 -5.34 16.11
CA THR A 106 -9.65 -4.99 14.82
C THR A 106 -9.93 -3.54 14.46
N ALA A 107 -8.91 -2.85 13.95
CA ALA A 107 -9.02 -1.55 13.31
C ALA A 107 -8.32 -1.61 11.94
N SER A 108 -9.01 -1.18 10.88
CA SER A 108 -8.48 -1.20 9.52
C SER A 108 -8.81 0.08 8.77
N GLY A 109 -7.83 0.62 8.05
CA GLY A 109 -8.00 1.73 7.13
C GLY A 109 -7.52 1.35 5.73
N ILE A 110 -8.24 1.85 4.73
CA ILE A 110 -7.93 1.70 3.31
C ILE A 110 -7.91 3.08 2.68
N LEU A 111 -6.85 3.37 1.92
CA LEU A 111 -6.75 4.49 1.00
C LEU A 111 -6.69 3.94 -0.41
N SER A 112 -7.50 4.47 -1.31
CA SER A 112 -7.46 4.10 -2.72
C SER A 112 -7.36 5.32 -3.61
N LEU A 113 -6.66 5.18 -4.72
CA LEU A 113 -6.53 6.19 -5.77
C LEU A 113 -6.69 5.51 -7.13
N ASP A 114 -7.63 5.99 -7.93
CA ASP A 114 -7.74 5.65 -9.35
C ASP A 114 -7.24 6.83 -10.18
N THR A 115 -6.32 6.60 -11.12
CA THR A 115 -5.74 7.65 -11.99
C THR A 115 -5.04 7.03 -13.21
N PHE A 116 -4.39 7.87 -14.03
CA PHE A 116 -3.66 7.47 -15.23
C PHE A 116 -2.37 8.26 -15.41
N LEU A 117 -1.40 7.68 -16.10
CA LEU A 117 -0.10 8.31 -16.32
C LEU A 117 -0.15 9.33 -17.48
N VAL A 118 0.38 10.52 -17.21
CA VAL A 118 0.56 11.59 -18.19
C VAL A 118 2.05 11.90 -18.36
N GLY A 119 2.52 11.81 -19.60
CA GLY A 119 3.92 12.07 -19.95
C GLY A 119 4.23 13.54 -20.19
N PRO A 120 5.52 13.88 -20.31
CA PRO A 120 5.95 15.24 -20.63
C PRO A 120 5.49 15.66 -22.03
N THR A 121 4.70 16.72 -22.12
CA THR A 121 4.20 17.24 -23.41
C THR A 121 5.28 17.94 -24.25
N SER A 122 6.43 18.26 -23.64
CA SER A 122 7.50 19.05 -24.25
C SER A 122 8.67 18.23 -24.81
N ASP A 123 8.74 16.93 -24.54
CA ASP A 123 9.83 16.06 -25.00
C ASP A 123 9.30 14.79 -25.71
N PRO A 124 9.32 14.74 -27.05
CA PRO A 124 8.87 13.58 -27.81
C PRO A 124 9.83 12.38 -27.74
N THR A 125 11.00 12.54 -27.09
CA THR A 125 11.97 11.46 -26.86
C THR A 125 11.87 10.82 -25.49
N ALA A 126 10.96 11.32 -24.63
CA ALA A 126 10.71 10.75 -23.33
C ALA A 126 10.23 9.29 -23.43
N PRO A 127 10.66 8.39 -22.51
CA PRO A 127 10.19 7.02 -22.47
C PRO A 127 8.66 6.89 -22.48
N SER A 128 8.12 5.96 -23.25
CA SER A 128 6.67 5.69 -23.25
C SER A 128 6.21 4.84 -22.06
N THR A 129 7.16 4.31 -21.28
CA THR A 129 6.93 3.49 -20.10
C THR A 129 7.91 3.91 -19.02
N VAL A 130 7.41 4.04 -17.80
CA VAL A 130 8.21 4.42 -16.64
C VAL A 130 7.81 3.64 -15.40
N ASP A 131 8.72 3.59 -14.44
CA ASP A 131 8.45 3.01 -13.13
C ASP A 131 7.81 4.06 -12.21
N VAL A 132 6.68 3.70 -11.60
CA VAL A 132 5.99 4.47 -10.55
C VAL A 132 6.26 3.76 -9.23
N THR A 133 6.73 4.51 -8.24
CA THR A 133 6.98 3.96 -6.89
C THR A 133 5.99 4.54 -5.89
N ILE A 134 5.42 3.65 -5.10
CA ILE A 134 4.53 4.00 -3.99
C ILE A 134 5.20 3.57 -2.71
N GLU A 135 5.16 4.45 -1.72
CA GLU A 135 5.74 4.22 -0.41
C GLU A 135 4.66 4.36 0.66
N MET A 136 4.64 3.43 1.61
CA MET A 136 3.89 3.54 2.84
C MET A 136 4.86 3.46 4.02
N GLU A 137 4.98 4.57 4.74
CA GLU A 137 5.74 4.65 5.99
C GLU A 137 4.78 4.37 7.14
N PHE A 138 5.04 3.34 7.93
CA PHE A 138 4.23 3.01 9.08
C PHE A 138 5.04 2.97 10.37
N ASP A 139 4.40 3.46 11.43
CA ASP A 139 4.93 3.60 12.78
C ASP A 139 3.83 3.14 13.74
N GLY A 140 4.14 2.08 14.49
CA GLY A 140 3.27 1.55 15.50
C GLY A 140 4.01 0.87 16.64
N SER A 141 3.23 0.26 17.52
CA SER A 141 3.72 -0.48 18.67
C SER A 141 2.71 -1.53 19.11
N PHE A 142 3.25 -2.56 19.75
CA PHE A 142 2.55 -3.56 20.52
C PHE A 142 2.78 -3.33 22.01
N SER A 143 1.72 -3.46 22.80
CA SER A 143 1.83 -3.56 24.26
C SER A 143 1.12 -4.83 24.71
N ALA A 144 1.80 -5.66 25.49
CA ALA A 144 1.19 -6.77 26.21
C ALA A 144 1.12 -6.37 27.70
N ASN A 145 -0.10 -6.04 28.15
CA ASN A 145 -0.32 -5.53 29.51
C ASN A 145 -0.33 -6.68 30.53
N ASN A 146 -0.87 -7.84 30.14
CA ASN A 146 -0.80 -9.09 30.88
C ASN A 146 -0.95 -10.29 29.92
N GLY A 147 -0.58 -11.48 30.40
CA GLY A 147 -0.68 -12.71 29.61
C GLY A 147 0.14 -12.65 28.31
N ALA A 148 -0.29 -13.42 27.31
CA ALA A 148 0.33 -13.49 26.00
C ALA A 148 -0.73 -13.31 24.88
N PRO A 149 -1.22 -12.08 24.65
CA PRO A 149 -2.17 -11.82 23.58
C PRO A 149 -1.54 -12.05 22.20
N SER A 150 -2.38 -12.28 21.20
CA SER A 150 -1.98 -12.28 19.79
C SER A 150 -2.12 -10.87 19.22
N LEU A 151 -1.02 -10.28 18.77
CA LEU A 151 -0.94 -8.91 18.27
C LEU A 151 -0.41 -8.91 16.85
N VAL A 152 -1.12 -8.27 15.94
CA VAL A 152 -0.77 -8.23 14.51
C VAL A 152 -0.91 -6.81 13.97
N LEU A 153 0.09 -6.36 13.22
CA LEU A 153 0.05 -5.13 12.44
C LEU A 153 0.44 -5.47 10.99
N ILE A 154 -0.45 -5.14 10.06
CA ILE A 154 -0.31 -5.45 8.64
C ILE A 154 -0.27 -4.13 7.86
N GLY A 155 0.70 -3.99 6.96
CA GLY A 155 0.73 -2.99 5.91
C GLY A 155 0.71 -3.67 4.55
N ASP A 156 -0.18 -3.24 3.66
CA ASP A 156 -0.33 -3.80 2.32
C ASP A 156 -0.47 -2.67 1.29
N LEU A 157 0.35 -2.74 0.25
CA LEU A 157 0.27 -1.90 -0.93
C LEU A 157 -0.09 -2.77 -2.13
N ASN A 158 -1.16 -2.40 -2.82
CA ASN A 158 -1.58 -3.05 -4.05
C ASN A 158 -1.75 -2.00 -5.16
N ALA A 159 -1.27 -2.32 -6.36
CA ALA A 159 -1.52 -1.54 -7.56
C ALA A 159 -2.03 -2.45 -8.68
N THR A 160 -3.22 -2.16 -9.21
CA THR A 160 -3.75 -2.80 -10.41
C THR A 160 -3.57 -1.89 -11.60
N THR A 161 -2.75 -2.28 -12.57
CA THR A 161 -2.55 -1.53 -13.83
C THR A 161 -3.48 -2.05 -14.90
N ILE A 162 -3.96 -1.15 -15.76
CA ILE A 162 -4.88 -1.47 -16.87
C ILE A 162 -4.38 -0.74 -18.11
N SER A 163 -4.13 -1.49 -19.18
CA SER A 163 -3.65 -0.91 -20.44
C SER A 163 -4.69 -0.04 -21.11
N SER A 164 -4.26 1.14 -21.54
CA SER A 164 -5.04 2.06 -22.37
C SER A 164 -5.34 1.53 -23.78
N PHE A 165 -4.54 0.58 -24.27
CA PHE A 165 -4.71 -0.03 -25.59
C PHE A 165 -5.58 -1.28 -25.54
N LEU A 166 -5.49 -2.06 -24.46
CA LEU A 166 -6.20 -3.34 -24.28
C LEU A 166 -6.74 -3.44 -22.84
N PRO A 167 -8.03 -3.11 -22.60
CA PRO A 167 -8.59 -2.94 -21.25
C PRO A 167 -8.74 -4.24 -20.41
N LEU A 168 -8.27 -5.38 -20.92
CA LEU A 168 -8.19 -6.66 -20.19
C LEU A 168 -6.74 -7.12 -20.02
N GLU A 169 -5.77 -6.36 -20.53
CA GLU A 169 -4.35 -6.58 -20.28
C GLU A 169 -3.91 -5.62 -19.17
N GLY A 170 -3.34 -6.21 -18.13
CA GLY A 170 -2.97 -5.50 -16.90
C GLY A 170 -2.33 -6.45 -15.92
N ASN A 171 -1.78 -5.90 -14.84
CA ASN A 171 -1.18 -6.66 -13.76
C ASN A 171 -1.63 -6.13 -12.41
N ILE A 172 -1.64 -7.02 -11.43
CA ILE A 172 -1.83 -6.71 -10.02
C ILE A 172 -0.46 -6.89 -9.37
N TYR A 173 0.05 -5.81 -8.78
CA TYR A 173 1.30 -5.77 -8.05
C TYR A 173 0.99 -5.61 -6.56
N GLN A 174 1.70 -6.33 -5.70
CA GLN A 174 1.48 -6.28 -4.26
C GLN A 174 2.80 -6.27 -3.48
N SER A 175 2.82 -5.50 -2.40
CA SER A 175 3.86 -5.48 -1.38
C SER A 175 3.18 -5.59 -0.03
N LEU A 176 3.46 -6.66 0.72
CA LEU A 176 2.79 -6.99 1.98
C LEU A 176 3.83 -7.19 3.08
N LEU A 177 3.59 -6.57 4.22
CA LEU A 177 4.42 -6.68 5.41
C LEU A 177 3.56 -6.88 6.65
N THR A 178 3.93 -7.85 7.46
CA THR A 178 3.22 -8.20 8.70
C THR A 178 4.19 -8.27 9.87
N PHE A 179 3.83 -7.61 10.96
CA PHE A 179 4.43 -7.79 12.28
C PHE A 179 3.47 -8.62 13.11
N THR A 180 4.00 -9.62 13.80
CA THR A 180 3.22 -10.51 14.63
C THR A 180 3.94 -10.73 15.95
N SER A 181 3.22 -10.59 17.06
CA SER A 181 3.65 -11.01 18.38
C SER A 181 2.64 -12.00 18.94
N THR A 182 3.11 -13.18 19.33
CA THR A 182 2.31 -14.23 19.94
C THR A 182 3.10 -14.91 21.05
N GLU A 183 2.46 -15.76 21.84
CA GLU A 183 3.14 -16.57 22.85
C GLU A 183 4.19 -17.52 22.27
N LEU A 184 4.07 -17.90 20.98
CA LEU A 184 5.05 -18.76 20.31
C LEU A 184 6.35 -18.03 19.98
N ASN A 185 6.34 -16.70 20.04
CA ASN A 185 7.53 -15.90 19.81
C ASN A 185 8.52 -16.04 20.98
N SER A 186 9.80 -16.07 20.65
CA SER A 186 10.85 -16.02 21.66
C SER A 186 10.72 -14.72 22.45
N PRO A 187 10.83 -14.72 23.79
CA PRO A 187 10.89 -13.48 24.56
C PRO A 187 12.07 -12.57 24.18
N ALA A 188 13.13 -13.14 23.59
CA ALA A 188 14.26 -12.38 23.05
C ALA A 188 13.91 -11.68 21.71
N ASP A 189 13.02 -12.27 20.93
CA ASP A 189 12.53 -11.77 19.64
C ASP A 189 10.99 -11.79 19.63
N PRO A 190 10.35 -10.92 20.43
CA PRO A 190 8.91 -11.00 20.71
C PRO A 190 8.04 -10.65 19.51
N VAL A 191 8.66 -10.21 18.41
CA VAL A 191 8.00 -9.84 17.16
C VAL A 191 8.63 -10.61 16.00
N THR A 192 7.82 -11.34 15.25
CA THR A 192 8.18 -11.87 13.95
C THR A 192 7.75 -10.90 12.86
N THR A 193 8.58 -10.77 11.84
CA THR A 193 8.27 -9.97 10.65
C THR A 193 8.25 -10.84 9.41
N THR A 194 7.20 -10.73 8.61
CA THR A 194 7.08 -11.44 7.33
C THR A 194 6.82 -10.46 6.20
N PHE A 195 7.48 -10.67 5.07
CA PHE A 195 7.38 -9.82 3.88
C PHE A 195 7.10 -10.68 2.66
N ALA A 196 6.22 -10.19 1.77
CA ALA A 196 5.92 -10.82 0.49
C ALA A 196 5.73 -9.76 -0.59
N GLY A 197 6.21 -10.07 -1.80
CA GLY A 197 6.01 -9.27 -3.00
C GLY A 197 5.44 -10.14 -4.11
N VAL A 198 4.33 -9.75 -4.71
CA VAL A 198 3.60 -10.59 -5.67
C VAL A 198 3.21 -9.80 -6.92
N GLU A 199 3.31 -10.45 -8.07
CA GLU A 199 2.75 -9.99 -9.35
C GLU A 199 1.78 -11.05 -9.88
N SER A 200 0.67 -10.62 -10.44
CA SER A 200 -0.31 -11.49 -11.08
C SER A 200 -0.92 -10.81 -12.29
N ALA A 201 -1.09 -11.54 -13.40
CA ALA A 201 -1.78 -11.00 -14.56
C ALA A 201 -3.26 -10.78 -14.26
N LEU A 202 -3.83 -9.67 -14.72
CA LEU A 202 -5.24 -9.37 -14.57
C LEU A 202 -6.08 -10.45 -15.29
N GLY A 203 -6.91 -11.17 -14.56
CA GLY A 203 -7.72 -12.28 -15.09
C GLY A 203 -6.96 -13.60 -15.32
N GLY A 204 -5.67 -13.65 -14.98
CA GLY A 204 -4.87 -14.88 -14.95
C GLY A 204 -5.01 -15.64 -13.62
N THR A 205 -4.61 -16.91 -13.61
CA THR A 205 -4.63 -17.76 -12.40
C THR A 205 -3.25 -17.95 -11.77
N GLY A 206 -2.21 -17.32 -12.31
CA GLY A 206 -0.83 -17.47 -11.86
C GLY A 206 -0.32 -16.22 -11.17
N SER A 207 0.37 -16.43 -10.05
CA SER A 207 1.10 -15.40 -9.30
C SER A 207 2.58 -15.78 -9.22
N SER A 208 3.46 -14.79 -9.19
CA SER A 208 4.90 -14.98 -8.98
C SER A 208 5.47 -13.95 -8.03
N ASP A 209 6.62 -14.26 -7.43
CA ASP A 209 7.38 -13.31 -6.64
C ASP A 209 7.71 -12.07 -7.48
N TYR A 210 7.56 -10.88 -6.89
CA TYR A 210 7.76 -9.62 -7.58
C TYR A 210 8.91 -8.82 -6.99
N ALA A 211 9.91 -8.52 -7.83
CA ALA A 211 11.12 -7.80 -7.42
C ALA A 211 10.91 -6.29 -7.19
N GLY A 212 9.81 -5.72 -7.71
CA GLY A 212 9.48 -4.30 -7.50
C GLY A 212 8.85 -4.00 -6.14
N ALA A 213 8.53 -5.02 -5.35
CA ALA A 213 8.10 -4.87 -3.97
C ALA A 213 9.30 -4.93 -3.02
N SER A 214 9.35 -4.06 -2.02
CA SER A 214 10.39 -4.09 -0.99
C SER A 214 9.90 -3.54 0.35
N ALA A 215 10.61 -3.90 1.41
CA ALA A 215 10.37 -3.41 2.76
C ALA A 215 11.70 -3.11 3.47
N ASP A 216 11.80 -1.93 4.07
CA ASP A 216 12.90 -1.57 4.97
C ASP A 216 12.39 -1.63 6.42
N ILE A 217 12.91 -2.58 7.20
CA ILE A 217 12.56 -2.73 8.62
C ILE A 217 13.50 -1.88 9.47
N LEU A 218 12.98 -0.79 10.02
CA LEU A 218 13.74 0.18 10.82
C LEU A 218 13.65 -0.15 12.32
N GLY A 219 12.51 -0.67 12.76
CA GLY A 219 12.23 -1.11 14.12
C GLY A 219 11.33 -2.35 14.12
N SER A 220 11.67 -3.35 14.91
CA SER A 220 10.93 -4.61 15.04
C SER A 220 10.79 -5.04 16.50
N SER A 221 10.73 -4.07 17.42
CA SER A 221 10.52 -4.33 18.84
C SER A 221 9.08 -4.03 19.23
N MET A 222 8.59 -4.58 20.33
CA MET A 222 7.22 -4.33 20.80
C MET A 222 6.90 -2.83 20.86
N SER A 223 7.79 -2.00 21.40
CA SER A 223 7.55 -0.56 21.54
C SER A 223 7.87 0.28 20.30
N ASP A 224 8.45 -0.32 19.25
CA ASP A 224 8.92 0.39 18.05
C ASP A 224 8.84 -0.56 16.85
N LEU A 225 7.68 -0.50 16.17
CA LEU A 225 7.38 -1.17 14.92
C LEU A 225 7.40 -0.11 13.82
N ASN A 226 8.54 0.06 13.19
CA ASN A 226 8.75 1.08 12.18
C ASN A 226 9.30 0.45 10.91
N ALA A 227 8.64 0.72 9.79
CA ALA A 227 9.13 0.28 8.52
C ALA A 227 8.56 1.08 7.34
N ILE A 228 9.23 0.92 6.22
CA ILE A 228 8.87 1.56 4.97
C ILE A 228 8.60 0.48 3.93
N LEU A 229 7.34 0.37 3.53
CA LEU A 229 6.88 -0.55 2.50
C LEU A 229 6.88 0.17 1.15
N ARG A 230 7.43 -0.46 0.12
CA ARG A 230 7.47 0.10 -1.23
C ARG A 230 6.92 -0.88 -2.26
N LEU A 231 6.29 -0.30 -3.27
CA LEU A 231 5.83 -1.00 -4.46
C LEU A 231 6.17 -0.16 -5.68
N THR A 232 7.06 -0.67 -6.52
CA THR A 232 7.46 -0.05 -7.79
C THR A 232 6.95 -0.89 -8.94
N PHE A 233 6.25 -0.30 -9.90
CA PHE A 233 5.71 -1.01 -11.05
C PHE A 233 5.78 -0.19 -12.34
N PRO A 234 5.91 -0.86 -13.50
CA PRO A 234 5.96 -0.18 -14.78
C PRO A 234 4.56 0.26 -15.22
N LEU A 235 4.48 1.45 -15.80
CA LEU A 235 3.25 2.02 -16.33
C LEU A 235 3.54 2.71 -17.67
N ALA A 236 2.75 2.41 -18.70
CA ALA A 236 2.87 3.10 -19.98
C ALA A 236 2.04 4.39 -20.00
N LEU A 237 2.42 5.32 -20.87
CA LEU A 237 1.67 6.57 -21.04
C LEU A 237 0.21 6.28 -21.41
N GLY A 238 -0.71 6.91 -20.69
CA GLY A 238 -2.15 6.73 -20.85
C GLY A 238 -2.73 5.54 -20.10
N ASP A 239 -1.93 4.59 -19.63
CA ASP A 239 -2.41 3.48 -18.81
C ASP A 239 -2.95 4.00 -17.49
N SER A 240 -4.06 3.39 -17.04
CA SER A 240 -4.67 3.68 -15.76
C SER A 240 -4.17 2.70 -14.70
N PHE A 241 -4.19 3.12 -13.44
CA PHE A 241 -3.99 2.22 -12.32
C PHE A 241 -4.89 2.56 -11.15
N ILE A 242 -5.24 1.52 -10.40
CA ILE A 242 -5.94 1.60 -9.13
C ILE A 242 -4.96 1.20 -8.04
N LEU A 243 -4.62 2.15 -7.18
CA LEU A 243 -3.83 1.95 -5.99
C LEU A 243 -4.76 1.67 -4.80
N SER A 244 -4.34 0.76 -3.93
CA SER A 244 -4.87 0.57 -2.59
C SER A 244 -3.73 0.42 -1.57
N GLY A 245 -3.74 1.27 -0.54
CA GLY A 245 -2.92 1.12 0.66
C GLY A 245 -3.80 0.73 1.85
N VAL A 246 -3.48 -0.38 2.50
CA VAL A 246 -4.24 -0.92 3.63
C VAL A 246 -3.34 -1.01 4.85
N VAL A 247 -3.87 -0.61 6.00
CA VAL A 247 -3.28 -0.92 7.31
C VAL A 247 -4.31 -1.56 8.21
N VAL A 248 -3.91 -2.63 8.88
CA VAL A 248 -4.76 -3.39 9.81
C VAL A 248 -4.02 -3.64 11.10
N GLY A 249 -4.61 -3.26 12.23
CA GLY A 249 -4.17 -3.67 13.56
C GLY A 249 -5.18 -4.62 14.18
N ILE A 250 -4.69 -5.72 14.73
CA ILE A 250 -5.49 -6.77 15.37
C ILE A 250 -4.90 -7.08 16.74
N ALA A 251 -5.72 -6.99 17.78
CA ALA A 251 -5.40 -7.48 19.12
C ALA A 251 -6.42 -8.56 19.49
N GLY A 252 -5.96 -9.74 19.87
CA GLY A 252 -6.86 -10.87 20.11
C GLY A 252 -6.30 -11.92 21.06
N PRO A 253 -7.11 -12.95 21.34
CA PRO A 253 -6.75 -14.06 22.20
C PRO A 253 -5.66 -14.93 21.58
N ALA A 254 -4.89 -15.59 22.44
CA ALA A 254 -4.08 -16.75 22.09
C ALA A 254 -4.59 -17.97 22.86
N PRO A 255 -4.72 -19.14 22.21
CA PRO A 255 -5.00 -20.40 22.90
C PRO A 255 -3.95 -20.71 23.97
N ASP A 256 -4.38 -21.30 25.08
CA ASP A 256 -3.47 -21.85 26.09
C ASP A 256 -2.59 -22.93 25.44
N PRO A 257 -1.25 -22.76 25.42
CA PRO A 257 -0.37 -23.73 24.79
C PRO A 257 -0.32 -25.08 25.52
N ALA A 258 -0.80 -25.14 26.78
CA ALA A 258 -0.93 -26.39 27.53
C ALA A 258 -2.20 -27.18 27.15
N ASP A 259 -3.12 -26.57 26.41
CA ASP A 259 -4.34 -27.22 25.95
C ASP A 259 -4.01 -28.22 24.83
N THR A 260 -4.02 -29.50 25.18
CA THR A 260 -3.66 -30.61 24.28
C THR A 260 -4.87 -31.43 23.84
N ASP A 261 -6.05 -31.14 24.39
CA ASP A 261 -7.29 -31.84 24.09
C ASP A 261 -8.41 -30.85 23.77
N LEU A 262 -8.59 -30.59 22.49
CA LEU A 262 -9.57 -29.62 21.98
C LEU A 262 -11.01 -30.19 21.90
N SER A 263 -11.27 -31.36 22.49
CA SER A 263 -12.60 -32.01 22.42
C SER A 263 -13.66 -31.33 23.29
N ASP A 264 -13.25 -30.64 24.37
CA ASP A 264 -14.11 -29.93 25.30
C ASP A 264 -14.12 -28.39 25.09
N GLY A 265 -13.44 -27.91 24.05
CA GLY A 265 -13.32 -26.49 23.70
C GLY A 265 -11.87 -26.04 23.62
N ILE A 266 -11.68 -24.73 23.51
CA ILE A 266 -10.37 -24.06 23.46
C ILE A 266 -10.26 -23.17 24.68
N SER A 267 -9.28 -23.45 25.53
CA SER A 267 -8.96 -22.62 26.69
C SER A 267 -8.19 -21.39 26.26
N ILE A 268 -8.66 -20.22 26.65
CA ILE A 268 -7.99 -18.93 26.46
C ILE A 268 -7.61 -18.40 27.83
N LEU A 269 -6.33 -18.11 28.03
CA LEU A 269 -5.83 -17.50 29.25
C LEU A 269 -6.17 -16.02 29.30
N ALA A 270 -6.30 -15.48 30.52
CA ALA A 270 -6.43 -14.05 30.73
C ALA A 270 -5.23 -13.33 30.09
N ALA A 271 -5.52 -12.42 29.17
CA ALA A 271 -4.53 -11.73 28.37
C ALA A 271 -5.09 -10.38 27.90
N ALA A 272 -4.22 -9.39 27.86
CA ALA A 272 -4.56 -8.04 27.49
C ALA A 272 -3.45 -7.44 26.66
N GLY A 273 -3.80 -6.88 25.52
CA GLY A 273 -2.84 -6.29 24.62
C GLY A 273 -3.41 -5.26 23.67
N ILE A 274 -2.49 -4.47 23.12
CA ILE A 274 -2.78 -3.29 22.33
C ILE A 274 -1.94 -3.34 21.06
N VAL A 275 -2.55 -3.00 19.94
CA VAL A 275 -1.90 -2.59 18.71
C VAL A 275 -2.19 -1.12 18.48
N ASP A 276 -1.17 -0.28 18.60
CA ASP A 276 -1.26 1.16 18.36
C ASP A 276 -0.47 1.52 17.09
N PHE A 277 -1.16 2.03 16.07
CA PHE A 277 -0.57 2.58 14.85
C PHE A 277 -1.11 4.01 14.64
N SER A 278 -1.30 4.74 15.73
CA SER A 278 -1.85 6.09 15.72
C SER A 278 -0.83 7.16 15.31
N ASN A 279 0.45 6.82 15.29
CA ASN A 279 1.51 7.74 14.90
C ASN A 279 1.50 7.95 13.37
N THR A 280 1.67 6.88 12.59
CA THR A 280 1.83 7.01 11.13
C THR A 280 1.44 5.75 10.36
N ALA A 281 0.67 5.92 9.29
CA ALA A 281 0.68 5.10 8.09
C ALA A 281 0.46 6.04 6.90
N ARG A 282 1.54 6.68 6.42
CA ARG A 282 1.49 7.72 5.40
C ARG A 282 1.88 7.16 4.05
N MET A 283 1.03 7.38 3.06
CA MET A 283 1.27 7.00 1.67
C MET A 283 1.84 8.16 0.87
N ARG A 284 2.85 7.87 0.02
CA ARG A 284 3.47 8.80 -0.91
C ARG A 284 3.61 8.14 -2.28
N ILE A 285 3.49 8.95 -3.33
CA ILE A 285 3.69 8.50 -4.72
C ILE A 285 4.88 9.28 -5.29
N PHE A 286 5.81 8.54 -5.90
CA PHE A 286 7.00 9.05 -6.55
C PHE A 286 6.90 8.78 -8.05
N LEU A 287 7.09 9.84 -8.84
CA LEU A 287 7.08 9.80 -10.30
C LEU A 287 8.43 10.30 -10.83
N PRO A 288 8.87 9.80 -12.00
CA PRO A 288 10.01 10.37 -12.69
C PRO A 288 9.74 11.82 -13.12
N GLU A 289 10.82 12.58 -13.27
CA GLU A 289 10.75 13.99 -13.67
C GLU A 289 10.03 14.17 -15.02
N GLY A 290 9.12 15.14 -15.07
CA GLY A 290 8.34 15.47 -16.27
C GLY A 290 7.07 14.63 -16.45
N TYR A 291 6.84 13.61 -15.62
CA TYR A 291 5.60 12.83 -15.60
C TYR A 291 4.65 13.39 -14.54
N SER A 292 3.35 13.17 -14.75
CA SER A 292 2.29 13.55 -13.83
C SER A 292 1.19 12.51 -13.86
N LEU A 293 0.28 12.59 -12.89
CA LEU A 293 -0.93 11.77 -12.86
C LEU A 293 -2.10 12.64 -13.32
N GLY A 294 -2.95 12.07 -14.17
CA GLY A 294 -4.13 12.74 -14.67
C GLY A 294 -5.21 12.91 -13.61
N GLY A 295 -6.03 13.96 -13.73
CA GLY A 295 -7.11 14.28 -12.78
C GLY A 295 -6.77 15.46 -11.84
N GLY A 296 -7.57 15.65 -10.80
CA GLY A 296 -7.48 16.81 -9.89
C GLY A 296 -7.77 16.44 -8.44
N ASP A 297 -7.24 15.32 -7.98
CA ASP A 297 -7.53 14.77 -6.65
C ASP A 297 -6.54 15.28 -5.57
N PRO A 298 -7.00 15.67 -4.36
CA PRO A 298 -6.15 16.14 -3.27
C PRO A 298 -5.07 15.16 -2.80
N LEU A 299 -5.26 13.85 -2.95
CA LEU A 299 -4.25 12.84 -2.60
C LEU A 299 -3.03 12.93 -3.53
N LEU A 300 -3.19 13.53 -4.72
CA LEU A 300 -2.12 13.88 -5.65
C LEU A 300 -1.31 15.12 -5.22
N ASP A 301 -1.79 15.92 -4.26
CA ASP A 301 -1.01 17.03 -3.70
C ASP A 301 0.13 16.52 -2.77
N ASN A 302 0.13 15.23 -2.42
CA ASN A 302 1.22 14.55 -1.70
C ASN A 302 2.26 13.90 -2.65
N ILE A 303 2.23 14.18 -3.96
CA ILE A 303 3.29 13.75 -4.88
C ILE A 303 4.60 14.41 -4.45
N VAL A 304 5.53 13.60 -3.99
CA VAL A 304 6.91 14.05 -3.77
C VAL A 304 7.58 13.99 -5.14
N ASN A 305 7.60 15.11 -5.85
CA ASN A 305 8.53 15.27 -6.97
C ASN A 305 9.94 15.23 -6.35
N PRO A 306 10.76 14.20 -6.65
CA PRO A 306 12.12 14.18 -6.14
C PRO A 306 12.79 15.48 -6.61
N THR A 307 13.27 16.28 -5.65
CA THR A 307 14.01 17.51 -5.94
C THR A 307 15.04 17.20 -7.01
N THR A 308 15.05 18.00 -8.08
CA THR A 308 16.00 17.98 -9.19
C THR A 308 17.33 17.39 -8.72
N VAL A 309 17.68 16.19 -9.16
CA VAL A 309 19.03 15.67 -8.92
C VAL A 309 19.96 16.70 -9.56
N PRO A 310 20.81 17.42 -8.79
CA PRO A 310 21.76 18.34 -9.41
C PRO A 310 22.59 17.48 -10.35
N VAL A 311 22.51 17.79 -11.65
CA VAL A 311 23.39 17.18 -12.64
C VAL A 311 24.79 17.15 -12.04
N PRO A 312 25.42 15.96 -11.86
CA PRO A 312 26.71 15.88 -11.22
C PRO A 312 27.65 16.88 -11.87
N ALA A 313 28.42 17.65 -11.10
CA ALA A 313 29.39 18.61 -11.66
C ALA A 313 30.32 17.98 -12.72
N ALA A 314 30.44 16.65 -12.72
CA ALA A 314 31.07 15.84 -13.75
C ALA A 314 30.48 16.01 -15.17
N LEU A 315 29.16 16.21 -15.32
CA LEU A 315 28.55 16.45 -16.64
C LEU A 315 28.94 17.83 -17.19
N TRP A 316 28.99 18.85 -16.32
CA TRP A 316 29.48 20.18 -16.68
C TRP A 316 30.99 20.17 -16.99
N LEU A 317 31.78 19.37 -16.27
CA LEU A 317 33.19 19.14 -16.55
C LEU A 317 33.41 18.38 -17.86
N MET A 318 32.56 17.41 -18.21
CA MET A 318 32.62 16.71 -19.49
C MET A 318 32.25 17.63 -20.66
N ILE A 319 31.20 18.44 -20.53
CA ILE A 319 30.78 19.39 -21.57
C ILE A 319 31.86 20.47 -21.78
N SER A 320 32.40 21.05 -20.72
CA SER A 320 33.50 22.02 -20.81
C SER A 320 34.80 21.40 -21.35
N GLY A 321 35.09 20.15 -21.00
CA GLY A 321 36.17 19.35 -21.59
C GLY A 321 36.01 19.15 -23.10
N LEU A 322 34.81 18.78 -23.57
CA LEU A 322 34.50 18.60 -24.98
C LEU A 322 34.58 19.90 -25.80
N VAL A 323 34.11 21.02 -25.24
CA VAL A 323 34.22 22.35 -25.88
C VAL A 323 35.68 22.79 -26.00
N SER A 324 36.51 22.50 -25.00
CA SER A 324 37.95 22.79 -25.05
C SER A 324 38.70 21.97 -26.11
N LEU A 325 38.35 20.69 -26.27
CA LEU A 325 38.95 19.79 -27.27
C LEU A 325 38.59 20.16 -28.72
N LEU A 326 37.37 20.64 -28.95
CA LEU A 326 36.95 21.15 -30.27
C LEU A 326 37.66 22.47 -30.62
N SER A 327 38.01 23.28 -29.63
CA SER A 327 38.72 24.55 -29.82
C SER A 327 40.21 24.37 -30.16
N VAL A 328 40.82 23.25 -29.79
CA VAL A 328 42.26 22.98 -30.05
C VAL A 328 42.53 22.54 -31.50
N LYS A 329 41.54 22.03 -32.24
CA LYS A 329 41.74 21.58 -33.63
C LYS A 329 41.73 22.71 -34.68
N ALA A 330 41.36 23.94 -34.31
CA ALA A 330 41.26 25.07 -35.24
C ALA A 330 42.58 25.85 -35.45
N VAL A 331 43.63 25.60 -34.65
CA VAL A 331 44.89 26.39 -34.71
C VAL A 331 46.02 25.70 -35.51
N GLY A 332 45.83 24.45 -35.95
CA GLY A 332 46.91 23.65 -36.56
C GLY A 332 47.07 23.72 -38.09
N ARG A 333 46.31 24.54 -38.83
CA ARG A 333 46.35 24.54 -40.31
C ARG A 333 46.49 25.93 -40.90
N LYS A 334 47.66 26.53 -40.78
CA LYS A 334 48.23 27.50 -41.74
C LYS A 334 49.69 27.82 -41.39
N ARG A 335 50.62 27.23 -42.15
CA ARG A 335 51.86 27.88 -42.61
C ARG A 335 52.49 27.03 -43.73
N SER A 336 52.15 27.38 -44.96
CA SER A 336 52.99 27.19 -46.14
C SER A 336 53.20 28.57 -46.75
N LEU A 337 54.44 29.04 -46.73
CA LEU A 337 55.12 29.85 -47.74
C LEU A 337 56.60 29.80 -47.39
#